data_AF-A0A225W8E9-F1
#
_entry.id   AF-A0A225W8E9-F1
#
_cell.length_a   1.000
_cell.length_b   1.000
_cell.length_c   1.000
_cell.angle_alpha   90.00
_cell.angle_beta   90.00
_cell.angle_gamma   90.00
#
_symmetry.space_group_name_H-M   'P 1'
#
loop_
_entity.id
_entity.type
_entity.pdbx_description
1 polymer ?
#
loop_
_entity_poly.entity_id
_entity_poly.type
_entity_poly.pdbx_seq_one_letter_code
_entity_poly.pdbx_strand_id
1 'polypeptide(L)'
;MNQFVAQAKVAEKLIANTTNEQFDHFKGDISEIPELNSVAILSQKAVFGGNSKAEVKRIRNMVTGVADRAGVQFNERESQLCVVALHIDEFKFTSARAFRITSQL
;
A
#
# COMPACT_ATOMS: atom_id res chain seq x y z
N MET A 1 -30.12 -6.32 -3.31
CA MET A 1 -29.28 -5.53 -4.24
C MET A 1 -27.97 -5.25 -3.50
N ASN A 2 -26.96 -6.11 -3.68
CA ASN A 2 -25.74 -6.07 -2.87
C ASN A 2 -24.84 -4.92 -3.34
N GLN A 3 -24.62 -3.96 -2.44
CA GLN A 3 -23.68 -2.86 -2.63
C GLN A 3 -22.28 -3.43 -2.85
N PHE A 4 -21.76 -3.31 -4.07
CA PHE A 4 -20.33 -3.40 -4.31
C PHE A 4 -19.69 -2.17 -3.67
N VAL A 5 -19.31 -2.29 -2.39
CA VAL A 5 -18.52 -1.25 -1.77
C VAL A 5 -17.16 -1.27 -2.45
N ALA A 6 -16.85 -0.21 -3.19
CA ALA A 6 -15.62 -0.10 -3.95
C ALA A 6 -14.44 -0.25 -2.97
N GLN A 7 -13.75 -1.38 -3.03
CA GLN A 7 -12.49 -1.56 -2.32
C GLN A 7 -11.52 -0.51 -2.86
N ALA A 8 -11.20 0.48 -2.03
CA ALA A 8 -10.20 1.47 -2.37
C ALA A 8 -8.84 0.87 -2.03
N LYS A 9 -7.88 0.99 -2.94
CA LYS A 9 -6.50 0.55 -2.76
C LYS A 9 -5.55 1.72 -2.92
N VAL A 10 -4.42 1.65 -2.21
CA VAL A 10 -3.32 2.61 -2.28
C VAL A 10 -2.01 1.86 -2.43
N ALA A 11 -1.16 2.32 -3.35
CA ALA A 11 0.28 2.06 -3.29
C ALA A 11 0.97 3.38 -2.95
N GLU A 12 1.69 3.39 -1.83
CA GLU A 12 2.61 4.46 -1.50
C GLU A 12 4.03 3.99 -1.82
N LYS A 13 4.75 4.71 -2.69
CA LYS A 13 6.13 4.39 -3.03
C LYS A 13 7.09 5.13 -2.10
N LEU A 14 8.06 4.44 -1.54
CA LEU A 14 9.12 5.04 -0.75
C LEU A 14 10.04 5.92 -1.60
N ILE A 15 10.60 6.97 -1.00
CA ILE A 15 11.60 7.81 -1.67
C ILE A 15 12.90 7.00 -1.81
N ALA A 16 13.56 7.14 -2.97
CA ALA A 16 14.76 6.39 -3.36
C ALA A 16 15.97 6.51 -2.41
N ASN A 17 15.96 7.47 -1.48
CA ASN A 17 17.04 7.67 -0.50
C ASN A 17 16.79 6.96 0.85
N THR A 18 15.74 6.12 0.94
CA THR A 18 15.50 5.29 2.13
C THR A 18 16.60 4.24 2.24
N THR A 19 17.28 4.14 3.39
CA THR A 19 18.28 3.08 3.61
C THR A 19 17.61 1.72 3.86
N ASN A 20 18.34 0.64 3.65
CA ASN A 20 17.84 -0.70 3.95
C ASN A 20 17.45 -0.85 5.43
N GLU A 21 18.22 -0.25 6.34
CA GLU A 21 17.95 -0.28 7.78
C GLU A 21 16.64 0.44 8.13
N GLN A 22 16.42 1.63 7.57
CA GLN A 22 15.16 2.37 7.75
C GLN A 22 13.97 1.58 7.20
N PHE A 23 14.16 0.94 6.05
CA PHE A 23 13.13 0.13 5.43
C PHE A 23 12.83 -1.16 6.22
N ASP A 24 13.86 -1.80 6.78
CA ASP A 24 13.71 -2.99 7.62
C ASP A 24 12.99 -2.65 8.94
N HIS A 25 13.33 -1.52 9.56
CA HIS A 25 12.64 -1.02 10.74
C HIS A 25 11.17 -0.72 10.43
N PHE A 26 10.90 -0.03 9.32
CA PHE A 26 9.53 0.21 8.86
C PHE A 26 8.73 -1.09 8.69
N LYS A 27 9.30 -2.13 8.06
CA LYS A 27 8.63 -3.43 7.91
C LYS A 27 8.36 -4.10 9.26
N GLY A 28 9.32 -4.05 10.18
CA GLY A 28 9.18 -4.57 11.53
C GLY A 28 8.01 -3.92 12.25
N ASP A 29 8.02 -2.58 12.34
CA ASP A 29 6.96 -1.81 12.99
C ASP A 29 5.56 -2.08 12.40
N ILE A 30 5.45 -2.22 11.06
CA ILE A 30 4.18 -2.54 10.41
C ILE A 30 3.66 -3.91 10.89
N SER A 31 4.54 -4.92 11.00
CA SER A 31 4.17 -6.28 11.40
C SER A 31 3.75 -6.38 12.88
N GLU A 32 4.14 -5.43 13.71
CA GLU A 32 3.81 -5.40 15.13
C GLU A 32 2.45 -4.74 15.42
N ILE A 33 1.84 -4.08 14.43
CA ILE A 33 0.55 -3.39 14.57
C ILE A 33 -0.57 -4.24 13.95
N PRO A 34 -1.46 -4.86 14.76
CA PRO A 34 -2.48 -5.77 14.26
C PRO A 34 -3.44 -5.15 13.22
N GLU A 35 -3.74 -3.86 13.34
CA GLU A 35 -4.57 -3.12 12.39
C GLU A 35 -3.93 -2.95 11.01
N LEU A 36 -2.62 -3.21 10.89
CA LEU A 36 -1.86 -3.12 9.64
C LEU A 36 -1.56 -4.49 9.01
N ASN A 37 -2.17 -5.57 9.53
CA ASN A 37 -2.05 -6.92 8.95
C ASN A 37 -2.51 -7.02 7.48
N SER A 38 -3.32 -6.07 7.02
CA SER A 38 -3.76 -5.98 5.62
C SER A 38 -2.80 -5.18 4.71
N VAL A 39 -1.72 -4.62 5.26
CA VAL A 39 -0.68 -3.91 4.52
C VAL A 39 0.30 -4.92 3.95
N ALA A 40 0.44 -4.96 2.63
CA ALA A 40 1.48 -5.70 1.94
C ALA A 40 2.65 -4.77 1.61
N ILE A 41 3.87 -5.19 1.94
CA ILE A 41 5.09 -4.49 1.55
C ILE A 41 5.71 -5.22 0.36
N LEU A 42 5.77 -4.55 -0.79
CA LEU A 42 6.30 -5.09 -2.04
C LEU A 42 7.43 -4.19 -2.54
N SER A 43 8.66 -4.72 -2.53
CA SER A 43 9.87 -3.95 -2.88
C SER A 43 9.96 -2.67 -2.05
N GLN A 44 9.73 -1.50 -2.64
CA GLN A 44 9.73 -0.20 -1.96
C GLN A 44 8.33 0.45 -1.96
N LYS A 45 7.28 -0.37 -1.92
CA LYS A 45 5.89 0.09 -1.96
C LYS A 45 5.10 -0.51 -0.81
N ALA A 46 4.37 0.32 -0.09
CA ALA A 46 3.36 -0.11 0.86
C ALA A 46 2.01 -0.15 0.16
N VAL A 47 1.32 -1.28 0.24
CA VAL A 47 0.07 -1.54 -0.46
C VAL A 47 -0.99 -1.90 0.55
N PHE A 48 -2.08 -1.15 0.55
CA PHE A 48 -3.18 -1.42 1.48
C PHE A 48 -4.51 -1.03 0.85
N GLY A 49 -5.58 -1.58 1.40
CA GLY A 49 -6.92 -1.27 0.97
C GLY A 49 -7.91 -1.39 2.11
N GLY A 50 -9.15 -1.04 1.82
CA GLY A 50 -10.22 -1.09 2.80
C GLY A 50 -11.58 -1.11 2.11
N ASN A 51 -12.59 -1.43 2.89
CA ASN A 51 -13.98 -1.47 2.47
C ASN A 51 -14.58 -0.07 2.35
N SER A 52 -13.88 0.99 2.76
CA SER A 52 -14.33 2.36 2.56
C SER A 52 -13.16 3.32 2.36
N LYS A 53 -13.42 4.48 1.76
CA LYS A 53 -12.43 5.57 1.68
C LYS A 53 -11.95 6.01 3.08
N ALA A 54 -12.82 5.98 4.08
CA ALA A 54 -12.48 6.34 5.45
C ALA A 54 -11.51 5.33 6.07
N GLU A 55 -11.74 4.04 5.86
CA GLU A 55 -10.84 2.97 6.30
C GLU A 55 -9.48 3.07 5.62
N VAL A 56 -9.46 3.28 4.30
CA VAL A 56 -8.20 3.47 3.56
C VAL A 56 -7.43 4.70 4.06
N LYS A 57 -8.13 5.82 4.33
CA LYS A 57 -7.49 7.02 4.90
C LYS A 57 -6.93 6.73 6.30
N ARG A 58 -7.65 5.98 7.13
CA ARG A 58 -7.16 5.56 8.45
C ARG A 58 -5.89 4.71 8.32
N ILE A 59 -5.91 3.67 7.49
CA ILE A 59 -4.75 2.79 7.28
C ILE A 59 -3.57 3.60 6.71
N ARG A 60 -3.81 4.50 5.74
CA ARG A 60 -2.78 5.42 5.22
C ARG A 60 -2.12 6.20 6.34
N ASN A 61 -2.91 6.87 7.18
CA ASN A 61 -2.38 7.68 8.28
C ASN A 61 -1.53 6.86 9.26
N MET A 62 -1.94 5.62 9.54
CA MET A 62 -1.18 4.71 10.40
C MET A 62 0.14 4.31 9.73
N VAL A 63 0.11 3.93 8.45
CA VAL A 63 1.31 3.59 7.66
C VAL A 63 2.27 4.78 7.57
N THR A 64 1.77 5.99 7.31
CA THR A 64 2.59 7.21 7.31
C THR A 64 3.19 7.48 8.68
N GLY A 65 2.42 7.34 9.76
CA GLY A 65 2.95 7.51 11.12
C GLY A 65 4.04 6.49 11.48
N VAL A 66 3.95 5.25 10.97
CA VAL A 66 5.00 4.24 11.11
C VAL A 66 6.23 4.62 10.29
N ALA A 67 6.04 5.05 9.04
CA ALA A 67 7.12 5.51 8.19
C ALA A 67 7.89 6.69 8.81
N ASP A 68 7.18 7.67 9.36
CA ASP A 68 7.80 8.83 10.02
C ASP A 68 8.68 8.40 11.20
N ARG A 69 8.25 7.42 12.02
CA ARG A 69 9.06 6.87 13.12
C ARG A 69 10.30 6.12 12.63
N ALA A 70 10.18 5.41 11.51
CA ALA A 70 11.28 4.69 10.90
C ALA A 70 12.23 5.61 10.09
N GLY A 71 11.94 6.92 10.00
CA GLY A 71 12.72 7.87 9.18
C GLY A 71 12.53 7.67 7.68
N VAL A 72 11.41 7.06 7.29
CA VAL A 72 11.05 6.70 5.93
C VAL A 72 10.03 7.69 5.39
N GLN A 73 10.16 8.08 4.13
CA GLN A 73 9.20 8.98 3.48
C GLN A 73 8.58 8.34 2.24
N PHE A 74 7.35 8.74 1.94
CA PHE A 74 6.64 8.35 0.74
C PHE A 74 6.70 9.46 -0.33
N ASN A 75 6.87 9.06 -1.58
CA ASN A 75 6.72 9.93 -2.73
C ASN A 75 5.22 10.08 -3.05
N GLU A 76 4.60 11.12 -2.50
CA GLU A 76 3.18 11.38 -2.70
C GLU A 76 2.79 11.59 -4.18
N ARG A 77 3.73 12.02 -5.03
CA ARG A 77 3.48 12.20 -6.48
C ARG A 77 3.31 10.88 -7.22
N GLU A 78 3.89 9.81 -6.69
CA GLU A 78 3.77 8.46 -7.23
C GLU A 78 2.71 7.62 -6.49
N SER A 79 2.00 8.22 -5.53
CA SER A 79 0.92 7.57 -4.79
C SER A 79 -0.31 7.38 -5.68
N GLN A 80 -0.78 6.14 -5.79
CA GLN A 80 -2.03 5.82 -6.49
C GLN A 80 -3.17 5.70 -5.48
N LEU A 81 -3.87 6.79 -5.20
CA LEU A 81 -4.94 6.83 -4.20
C LEU A 81 -6.30 6.37 -4.75
N CYS A 82 -7.03 5.59 -3.95
CA CYS A 82 -8.46 5.31 -4.16
C CYS A 82 -8.80 4.69 -5.52
N VAL A 83 -7.97 3.76 -5.99
CA VAL A 83 -8.18 3.06 -7.26
C VAL A 83 -8.91 1.73 -7.04
N VAL A 84 -9.86 1.42 -7.93
CA VAL A 84 -10.58 0.12 -7.97
C VAL A 84 -9.63 -0.99 -8.46
N ALA A 85 -8.59 -0.61 -9.21
CA ALA A 85 -7.52 -1.48 -9.65
C ALA A 85 -6.17 -0.79 -9.50
N LEU A 86 -5.23 -1.46 -8.84
CA LEU A 86 -3.87 -0.98 -8.57
C LEU A 86 -2.88 -1.75 -9.45
N HIS A 87 -1.98 -1.02 -10.12
CA HIS A 87 -0.93 -1.62 -10.92
C HIS A 87 0.40 -1.47 -10.19
N ILE A 88 1.06 -2.59 -9.92
CA ILE A 88 2.35 -2.66 -9.25
C ILE A 88 3.25 -3.55 -10.10
N ASP A 89 4.18 -2.91 -10.81
CA ASP A 89 5.13 -3.61 -11.68
C ASP A 89 4.38 -4.52 -12.66
N GLU A 90 4.61 -5.83 -12.63
CA GLU A 90 3.93 -6.80 -13.49
C GLU A 90 2.59 -7.32 -12.92
N PHE A 91 2.06 -6.74 -11.83
CA PHE A 91 0.85 -7.21 -11.17
C PHE A 91 -0.28 -6.18 -11.22
N LYS A 92 -1.50 -6.66 -11.44
CA LYS A 92 -2.75 -5.89 -11.30
C LYS A 92 -3.57 -6.45 -10.15
N PHE A 93 -3.91 -5.59 -9.20
CA PHE A 93 -4.75 -5.89 -8.05
C PHE A 93 -6.11 -5.23 -8.24
N THR A 94 -7.18 -5.99 -8.45
CA THR A 94 -8.56 -5.47 -8.45
C THR A 94 -9.25 -5.74 -7.13
N SER A 95 -10.49 -5.30 -6.97
CA SER A 95 -11.33 -5.63 -5.81
C SER A 95 -11.54 -7.14 -5.61
N ALA A 96 -11.39 -7.96 -6.65
CA ALA A 96 -11.69 -9.38 -6.59
C ALA A 96 -10.44 -10.28 -6.56
N ARG A 97 -9.32 -9.86 -7.17
CA ARG A 97 -8.13 -10.71 -7.33
C ARG A 97 -6.88 -9.92 -7.67
N ALA A 98 -5.72 -10.54 -7.44
CA ALA A 98 -4.44 -10.15 -8.01
C ALA A 98 -4.09 -11.09 -9.17
N PHE A 99 -3.52 -10.54 -10.25
CA PHE A 99 -3.00 -11.34 -11.35
C PHE A 99 -1.76 -10.70 -11.97
N ARG A 100 -0.85 -11.54 -12.47
CA ARG A 100 0.32 -11.11 -13.23
C ARG A 100 -0.12 -10.73 -14.64
N ILE A 101 0.27 -9.55 -15.10
CA ILE A 101 0.10 -9.09 -16.47
C ILE A 101 1.22 -9.76 -17.28
N THR A 102 0.88 -10.81 -18.02
CA THR A 102 1.75 -11.32 -19.07
C THR A 102 1.47 -10.50 -20.31
N SER A 103 2.41 -9.66 -20.73
CA SER A 103 2.37 -9.03 -22.05
C SER A 103 2.37 -10.16 -23.09
N GLN A 104 1.22 -10.44 -23.70
CA GLN A 104 1.22 -11.17 -24.97
C GLN A 104 1.58 -10.13 -26.03
N LEU A 105 2.81 -10.23 -26.54
CA LEU A 105 3.21 -9.64 -27.81
C LEU A 105 2.39 -10.27 -28.95
#